data_AF-A0A2G9N0G1-F1
#
_entry.id   AF-A0A2G9N0G1-F1
#
_cell.length_a   1.000
_cell.length_b   1.000
_cell.length_c   1.000
_cell.angle_alpha   90.00
_cell.angle_beta   90.00
_cell.angle_gamma   90.00
#
_symmetry.space_group_name_H-M   'P 1'
#
loop_
_entity.id
_entity.type
_entity.pdbx_description
1 polymer ?
#
loop_
_entity_poly.entity_id
_entity_poly.type
_entity_poly.pdbx_seq_one_letter_code
_entity_poly.pdbx_strand_id
1 'polypeptide(L)'
;THMLDVMRKFKKNQINEHISIVTQTVGIERATPPLLERMLKSTIGFSDLIEHNNHSKVIEQKFDYFIKNSMLSDCYFYLGYVNRDNFEKIKDNIDHQPDLIHILRVAFDIEADSNLLEQQAKLIQKSCNTVLSLVSGA
;
A
#
# COMPACT_ATOMS: atom_id res chain seq x y z
N THR A 1 -4.20 -10.21 -18.19
CA THR A 1 -2.99 -10.58 -17.43
C THR A 1 -2.68 -9.49 -16.44
N HIS A 2 -2.48 -9.81 -15.16
CA HIS A 2 -2.20 -8.83 -14.11
C HIS A 2 -0.82 -8.18 -14.31
N MET A 3 -0.67 -6.88 -13.99
CA MET A 3 0.57 -6.12 -14.25
C MET A 3 1.79 -6.75 -13.54
N LEU A 4 1.64 -7.16 -12.28
CA LEU A 4 2.73 -7.84 -11.56
C LEU A 4 3.15 -9.15 -12.24
N ASP A 5 2.19 -9.91 -12.78
CA ASP A 5 2.51 -11.20 -13.42
C ASP A 5 3.31 -11.01 -14.69
N VAL A 6 3.13 -9.86 -15.36
CA VAL A 6 3.97 -9.46 -16.49
C VAL A 6 5.37 -9.10 -16.01
N MET A 7 5.48 -8.26 -14.96
CA MET A 7 6.77 -7.83 -14.40
C MET A 7 7.62 -9.00 -13.89
N ARG A 8 7.01 -9.99 -13.21
CA ARG A 8 7.70 -11.20 -12.71
C ARG A 8 8.30 -12.07 -13.81
N LYS A 9 7.78 -11.98 -15.04
CA LYS A 9 8.25 -12.76 -16.19
C LYS A 9 9.33 -12.06 -16.99
N PHE A 10 9.75 -10.86 -16.58
CA PHE A 10 10.84 -10.15 -17.24
C PHE A 10 12.15 -10.95 -17.14
N LYS A 11 12.89 -11.00 -18.26
CA LYS A 11 14.22 -11.61 -18.28
C LYS A 11 15.14 -10.84 -17.33
N LYS A 12 15.99 -11.54 -16.60
CA LYS A 12 17.01 -10.90 -15.75
C LYS A 12 17.92 -10.02 -16.60
N ASN A 13 18.02 -8.76 -16.23
CA ASN A 13 19.00 -7.79 -16.69
C ASN A 13 19.16 -6.72 -15.60
N GLN A 14 20.12 -5.81 -15.77
CA GLN A 14 20.44 -4.80 -14.76
C GLN A 14 19.21 -3.97 -14.34
N ILE A 15 18.37 -3.55 -15.27
CA ILE A 15 17.17 -2.74 -14.97
C ILE A 15 16.08 -3.58 -14.30
N ASN A 16 15.79 -4.76 -14.83
CA ASN A 16 14.69 -5.62 -14.36
C ASN A 16 14.93 -6.15 -12.94
N GLU A 17 16.19 -6.35 -12.54
CA GLU A 17 16.54 -6.69 -11.16
C GLU A 17 16.18 -5.54 -10.20
N HIS A 18 16.46 -4.29 -10.58
CA HIS A 18 16.06 -3.12 -9.79
C HIS A 18 14.54 -2.89 -9.78
N ILE A 19 13.84 -3.15 -10.89
CA ILE A 19 12.36 -3.13 -10.92
C ILE A 19 11.79 -4.12 -9.91
N SER A 20 12.37 -5.32 -9.82
CA SER A 20 11.91 -6.35 -8.88
C SER A 20 12.05 -5.92 -7.42
N ILE A 21 13.16 -5.24 -7.09
CA ILE A 21 13.38 -4.66 -5.76
C ILE A 21 12.30 -3.60 -5.46
N VAL A 22 12.03 -2.71 -6.42
CA VAL A 22 11.00 -1.67 -6.26
C VAL A 22 9.62 -2.29 -6.06
N THR A 23 9.21 -3.26 -6.87
CA THR A 23 7.89 -3.91 -6.74
C THR A 23 7.72 -4.64 -5.42
N GLN A 24 8.77 -5.31 -4.94
CA GLN A 24 8.76 -6.00 -3.66
C GLN A 24 8.64 -5.01 -2.48
N THR A 25 9.27 -3.84 -2.61
CA THR A 25 9.34 -2.87 -1.52
C THR A 25 8.13 -1.94 -1.47
N VAL A 26 7.51 -1.60 -2.61
CA VAL A 26 6.40 -0.62 -2.72
C VAL A 26 5.03 -1.22 -2.36
N GLY A 27 4.97 -2.27 -1.54
CA GLY A 27 3.71 -2.85 -1.04
C GLY A 27 2.85 -3.61 -2.08
N ILE A 28 3.13 -3.45 -3.38
CA ILE A 28 2.38 -4.10 -4.47
C ILE A 28 2.41 -5.62 -4.34
N GLU A 29 3.55 -6.18 -3.92
CA GLU A 29 3.71 -7.62 -3.65
C GLU A 29 3.43 -8.04 -2.20
N ARG A 30 3.20 -7.09 -1.27
CA ARG A 30 2.86 -7.37 0.13
C ARG A 30 1.38 -7.71 0.32
N ALA A 31 0.54 -7.39 -0.66
CA ALA A 31 -0.91 -7.61 -0.62
C ALA A 31 -1.24 -9.11 -0.52
N THR A 32 -1.60 -9.56 0.68
CA THR A 32 -2.12 -10.91 0.95
C THR A 32 -3.57 -10.83 1.44
N PRO A 33 -4.42 -11.84 1.21
CA PRO A 33 -5.79 -11.81 1.70
C PRO A 33 -5.90 -11.51 3.21
N PRO A 34 -5.09 -12.13 4.11
CA PRO A 34 -5.14 -11.80 5.53
C PRO A 34 -4.72 -10.36 5.86
N LEU A 35 -3.77 -9.78 5.12
CA LEU A 35 -3.39 -8.38 5.28
C LEU A 35 -4.57 -7.48 4.87
N LEU A 36 -5.14 -7.72 3.70
CA LEU A 36 -6.23 -6.93 3.14
C LEU A 36 -7.48 -6.99 4.03
N GLU A 37 -7.81 -8.13 4.61
CA GLU A 37 -8.92 -8.26 5.58
C GLU A 37 -8.70 -7.41 6.83
N ARG A 38 -7.47 -7.34 7.35
CA ARG A 38 -7.14 -6.47 8.49
C ARG A 38 -7.21 -5.00 8.10
N MET A 39 -6.64 -4.64 6.95
CA MET A 39 -6.73 -3.29 6.41
C MET A 39 -8.19 -2.87 6.21
N LEU A 40 -9.05 -3.74 5.67
CA LEU A 40 -10.48 -3.47 5.47
C LEU A 40 -11.17 -3.08 6.77
N LYS A 41 -11.00 -3.87 7.83
CA LYS A 41 -11.61 -3.61 9.15
C LYS A 41 -11.20 -2.24 9.68
N SER A 42 -9.92 -1.92 9.62
CA SER A 42 -9.42 -0.60 10.06
C SER A 42 -9.85 0.53 9.13
N THR A 43 -9.94 0.29 7.82
CA THR A 43 -10.40 1.28 6.83
C THR A 43 -11.86 1.63 7.05
N ILE A 44 -12.73 0.64 7.24
CA ILE A 44 -14.15 0.83 7.58
C ILE A 44 -14.29 1.59 8.89
N GLY A 45 -13.64 1.10 9.96
CA GLY A 45 -13.71 1.76 11.27
C GLY A 45 -13.20 3.20 11.22
N PHE A 46 -12.14 3.47 10.46
CA PHE A 46 -11.64 4.82 10.26
C PHE A 46 -12.62 5.69 9.45
N SER A 47 -13.20 5.16 8.37
CA SER A 47 -14.21 5.87 7.57
C SER A 47 -15.44 6.25 8.40
N ASP A 48 -15.96 5.31 9.19
CA ASP A 48 -17.14 5.53 10.04
C ASP A 48 -16.91 6.65 11.07
N LEU A 49 -15.70 6.71 11.63
CA LEU A 49 -15.29 7.73 12.60
C LEU A 49 -15.17 9.13 11.99
N ILE A 50 -14.79 9.23 10.71
CA ILE A 50 -14.51 10.53 10.07
C ILE A 50 -15.69 11.05 9.24
N GLU A 51 -16.35 10.18 8.48
CA GLU A 51 -17.33 10.59 7.48
C GLU A 51 -18.77 10.53 7.97
N HIS A 52 -19.06 9.72 8.99
CA HIS A 52 -20.40 9.52 9.56
C HIS A 52 -21.48 9.26 8.49
N ASN A 53 -21.14 8.51 7.44
CA ASN A 53 -22.01 8.20 6.31
C ASN A 53 -22.02 6.68 6.00
N ASN A 54 -22.75 6.25 4.97
CA ASN A 54 -22.84 4.83 4.59
C ASN A 54 -21.70 4.36 3.67
N HIS A 55 -20.53 5.02 3.64
CA HIS A 55 -19.41 4.62 2.77
C HIS A 55 -18.83 3.26 3.10
N SER A 56 -18.96 2.80 4.35
CA SER A 56 -18.46 1.48 4.77
C SER A 56 -19.02 0.33 3.92
N LYS A 57 -20.27 0.42 3.49
CA LYS A 57 -20.88 -0.55 2.57
C LYS A 57 -20.25 -0.51 1.18
N VAL A 58 -19.89 0.67 0.69
CA VAL A 58 -19.21 0.84 -0.60
C VAL A 58 -17.78 0.29 -0.54
N ILE A 59 -17.10 0.51 0.59
CA ILE A 59 -15.74 0.00 0.84
C ILE A 59 -15.73 -1.52 0.83
N GLU A 60 -16.64 -2.14 1.57
CA GLU A 60 -16.80 -3.60 1.63
C GLU A 60 -17.14 -4.20 0.26
N GLN A 61 -18.08 -3.61 -0.47
CA GLN A 61 -18.44 -4.07 -1.82
C GLN A 61 -17.28 -4.00 -2.82
N LYS A 62 -16.47 -2.93 -2.76
CA LYS A 62 -15.27 -2.81 -3.62
C LYS A 62 -14.20 -3.81 -3.22
N PHE A 63 -13.99 -4.01 -1.92
CA PHE A 63 -13.09 -5.04 -1.42
C PHE A 63 -13.48 -6.42 -1.94
N ASP A 64 -14.74 -6.83 -1.77
CA ASP A 64 -15.24 -8.14 -2.22
C ASP A 64 -15.04 -8.33 -3.73
N TYR A 65 -15.29 -7.27 -4.52
CA TYR A 65 -15.03 -7.29 -5.95
C TYR A 65 -13.55 -7.55 -6.25
N PHE A 66 -12.62 -6.86 -5.61
CA PHE A 66 -11.19 -7.07 -5.87
C PHE A 66 -10.72 -8.46 -5.46
N ILE A 67 -11.13 -8.95 -4.28
CA ILE A 67 -10.77 -10.29 -3.81
C ILE A 67 -11.30 -11.37 -4.77
N LYS A 68 -12.58 -11.28 -5.15
CA LYS A 68 -13.22 -12.23 -6.08
C LYS A 68 -12.52 -12.30 -7.45
N ASN A 69 -11.96 -11.18 -7.90
CA ASN A 69 -11.27 -11.08 -9.18
C ASN A 69 -9.73 -11.24 -9.07
N SER A 70 -9.20 -11.65 -7.91
CA SER A 70 -7.76 -11.80 -7.67
C SER A 70 -6.94 -10.53 -7.90
N MET A 71 -7.55 -9.36 -7.68
CA MET A 71 -6.95 -8.03 -7.86
C MET A 71 -6.38 -7.51 -6.54
N LEU A 72 -5.45 -8.26 -5.93
CA LEU A 72 -4.98 -7.99 -4.57
C LEU A 72 -4.22 -6.66 -4.44
N SER A 73 -3.37 -6.35 -5.42
CA SER A 73 -2.63 -5.09 -5.44
C SER A 73 -3.56 -3.89 -5.63
N ASP A 74 -4.57 -4.01 -6.50
CA ASP A 74 -5.58 -2.97 -6.68
C ASP A 74 -6.39 -2.77 -5.39
N CYS A 75 -6.73 -3.86 -4.68
CA CYS A 75 -7.38 -3.78 -3.38
C CYS A 75 -6.53 -3.03 -2.35
N TYR A 76 -5.22 -3.34 -2.28
CA TYR A 76 -4.28 -2.69 -1.37
C TYR A 76 -4.25 -1.17 -1.60
N PHE A 77 -4.08 -0.75 -2.86
CA PHE A 77 -4.08 0.66 -3.22
C PHE A 77 -5.43 1.33 -2.99
N TYR A 78 -6.54 0.65 -3.27
CA TYR A 78 -7.87 1.17 -2.99
C TYR A 78 -8.07 1.48 -1.51
N LEU A 79 -7.73 0.54 -0.62
CA LEU A 79 -7.84 0.75 0.83
C LEU A 79 -6.94 1.90 1.29
N GLY A 80 -5.68 1.93 0.82
CA GLY A 80 -4.75 3.03 1.11
C GLY A 80 -5.27 4.39 0.64
N TYR A 81 -5.93 4.45 -0.51
CA TYR A 81 -6.55 5.67 -1.05
C TYR A 81 -7.70 6.16 -0.17
N VAL A 82 -8.61 5.26 0.25
CA VAL A 82 -9.70 5.61 1.17
C VAL A 82 -9.15 6.14 2.50
N ASN A 83 -8.12 5.49 3.03
CA ASN A 83 -7.47 5.92 4.27
C ASN A 83 -6.81 7.29 4.13
N ARG A 84 -6.14 7.57 3.00
CA ARG A 84 -5.58 8.90 2.72
C ARG A 84 -6.67 9.98 2.73
N ASP A 85 -7.76 9.77 2.01
CA ASP A 85 -8.84 10.76 1.89
C ASP A 85 -9.47 11.09 3.26
N ASN A 86 -9.60 10.10 4.13
CA ASN A 86 -10.10 10.32 5.49
C ASN A 86 -9.04 10.95 6.41
N PHE A 87 -7.77 10.54 6.27
CA PHE A 87 -6.67 11.12 7.03
C PHE A 87 -6.48 12.61 6.73
N GLU A 88 -6.60 13.03 5.48
CA GLU A 88 -6.49 14.43 5.08
C GLU A 88 -7.50 15.34 5.79
N LYS A 89 -8.68 14.82 6.14
CA LYS A 89 -9.73 15.56 6.85
C LYS A 89 -9.39 15.83 8.32
N ILE A 90 -8.53 15.02 8.92
CA ILE A 90 -8.15 15.12 10.34
C ILE A 90 -6.66 15.38 10.58
N LYS A 91 -5.87 15.58 9.52
CA LYS A 91 -4.39 15.68 9.58
C LYS A 91 -3.88 16.68 10.62
N ASP A 92 -4.59 17.79 10.81
CA ASP A 92 -4.19 18.87 11.71
C ASP A 92 -4.63 18.63 13.18
N ASN A 93 -5.46 17.61 13.41
CA ASN A 93 -6.01 17.27 14.73
C ASN A 93 -5.59 15.87 15.21
N ILE A 94 -4.79 15.13 14.44
CA ILE A 94 -4.45 13.74 14.73
C ILE A 94 -3.74 13.55 16.08
N ASP A 95 -2.92 14.52 16.48
CA ASP A 95 -2.18 14.50 17.75
C ASP A 95 -3.11 14.49 18.97
N HIS A 96 -4.36 14.93 18.82
CA HIS A 96 -5.38 14.92 19.85
C HIS A 96 -6.22 13.63 19.88
N GLN A 97 -5.93 12.67 19.00
CA GLN A 97 -6.69 11.42 18.82
C GLN A 97 -5.76 10.20 18.86
N PRO A 98 -5.08 9.92 19.99
CA PRO A 98 -4.09 8.85 20.09
C PRO A 98 -4.66 7.45 19.79
N ASP A 99 -5.94 7.23 20.09
CA ASP A 99 -6.62 5.97 19.81
C ASP A 99 -6.70 5.66 18.30
N LEU A 100 -6.73 6.69 17.45
CA LEU A 100 -6.70 6.51 16.00
C LEU A 100 -5.36 6.02 15.49
N ILE A 101 -4.25 6.29 16.19
CA ILE A 101 -2.92 5.88 15.73
C ILE A 101 -2.84 4.36 15.56
N HIS A 102 -3.48 3.60 16.45
CA HIS A 102 -3.54 2.14 16.35
C HIS A 102 -4.35 1.66 15.14
N ILE A 103 -5.47 2.33 14.84
CA ILE A 103 -6.31 2.03 13.67
C ILE A 103 -5.53 2.36 12.40
N LEU A 104 -4.92 3.54 12.33
CA LEU A 104 -4.16 4.04 11.18
C LEU A 104 -2.93 3.18 10.88
N ARG A 105 -2.24 2.66 11.89
CA ARG A 105 -1.12 1.72 11.69
C ARG A 105 -1.52 0.51 10.86
N VAL A 106 -2.69 -0.06 11.15
CA VAL A 106 -3.20 -1.22 10.40
C VAL A 106 -3.82 -0.79 9.07
N ALA A 107 -4.55 0.33 9.05
CA ALA A 107 -5.20 0.84 7.85
C ALA A 107 -4.19 1.18 6.74
N PHE A 108 -3.05 1.75 7.10
CA PHE A 108 -1.97 2.10 6.19
C PHE A 108 -0.90 1.01 6.00
N ASP A 109 -1.02 -0.17 6.64
CA ASP A 109 0.02 -1.21 6.63
C ASP A 109 1.41 -0.64 6.99
N ILE A 110 1.47 0.15 8.07
CA ILE A 110 2.71 0.81 8.50
C ILE A 110 3.69 -0.24 9.03
N GLU A 111 4.88 -0.29 8.44
CA GLU A 111 5.98 -1.12 8.92
C GLU A 111 6.37 -0.75 10.36
N ALA A 112 6.32 -1.75 11.25
CA ALA A 112 6.60 -1.55 12.66
C ALA A 112 8.07 -1.81 13.01
N ASP A 113 8.79 -2.57 12.17
CA ASP A 113 10.22 -2.80 12.33
C ASP A 113 11.02 -1.66 11.69
N SER A 114 11.62 -0.81 12.53
CA SER A 114 12.42 0.32 12.09
C SER A 114 13.66 -0.08 11.29
N ASN A 115 14.27 -1.23 11.59
CA ASN A 115 15.43 -1.72 10.85
C ASN A 115 15.02 -2.18 9.45
N LEU A 116 13.89 -2.89 9.36
CA LEU A 116 13.33 -3.32 8.08
C LEU A 116 12.93 -2.10 7.24
N LEU A 117 12.30 -1.09 7.84
CA LEU A 117 11.96 0.16 7.17
C LEU A 117 13.21 0.87 6.62
N GLU A 118 14.26 1.01 7.42
CA GLU A 118 15.51 1.64 6.98
C GLU A 118 16.18 0.85 5.84
N GLN A 119 16.20 -0.47 5.93
CA GLN A 119 16.71 -1.34 4.88
C GLN A 119 15.92 -1.18 3.58
N GLN A 120 14.59 -1.19 3.66
CA GLN A 120 13.69 -1.02 2.52
C GLN A 120 13.88 0.36 1.85
N ALA A 121 13.99 1.43 2.65
CA ALA A 121 14.25 2.78 2.15
C ALA A 121 15.58 2.87 1.38
N LYS A 122 16.67 2.29 1.93
CA LYS A 122 17.97 2.21 1.27
C LYS A 122 17.91 1.42 -0.04
N LEU A 123 17.19 0.31 -0.06
CA LEU A 123 17.02 -0.54 -1.25
C LEU A 123 16.27 0.19 -2.38
N ILE A 124 15.17 0.88 -2.05
CA ILE A 124 14.43 1.69 -3.02
C ILE A 124 15.32 2.81 -3.55
N GLN A 125 15.96 3.59 -2.67
CA GLN A 125 16.79 4.72 -3.07
C GLN A 125 17.91 4.27 -4.01
N LYS A 126 18.64 3.22 -3.64
CA LYS A 126 19.71 2.66 -4.46
C LYS A 126 19.17 2.21 -5.82
N SER A 127 18.07 1.46 -5.85
CA SER A 127 17.52 0.92 -7.09
C SER A 127 17.04 2.01 -8.03
N CYS A 128 16.32 3.01 -7.51
CA CYS A 128 15.86 4.15 -8.30
C CYS A 128 17.03 4.96 -8.86
N ASN A 129 18.07 5.24 -8.05
CA ASN A 129 19.25 5.97 -8.51
C ASN A 129 20.01 5.21 -9.59
N THR A 130 20.17 3.89 -9.45
CA THR A 130 20.82 3.07 -10.48
C THR A 130 20.02 3.08 -11.77
N VAL A 131 18.70 2.86 -11.72
CA VAL A 131 17.84 2.92 -12.91
C VAL A 131 17.93 4.30 -13.57
N LEU A 132 17.85 5.38 -12.79
CA LEU A 132 17.97 6.74 -13.31
C LEU A 132 19.32 6.99 -14.00
N SER A 133 20.42 6.52 -13.43
CA SER A 133 21.75 6.65 -14.03
C SER A 133 21.89 5.89 -15.35
N LEU A 134 21.31 4.68 -15.43
CA LEU A 134 21.33 3.86 -16.64
C LEU A 134 20.49 4.48 -17.77
N VAL A 135 19.33 5.06 -17.42
CA VAL A 135 18.44 5.70 -18.40
C VAL A 135 18.96 7.07 -18.84
N SER A 136 19.66 7.80 -17.96
CA SER A 136 20.20 9.13 -18.28
C SER A 136 21.57 9.09 -18.97
N GLY A 137 22.27 7.96 -18.88
CA GLY A 137 23.54 7.71 -19.58
C GLY A 137 23.40 7.00 -20.93
N ALA A 138 22.16 6.67 -21.34
CA ALA A 138 21.81 6.12 -22.65
C ALA A 138 21.36 7.25 -23.60
#